data_AF-A0AAV9XYD8-F1
#
_entry.id   AF-A0AAV9XYD8-F1
#
_cell.length_a   1.000
_cell.length_b   1.000
_cell.length_c   1.000
_cell.angle_alpha   90.00
_cell.angle_beta   90.00
_cell.angle_gamma   90.00
#
_symmetry.space_group_name_H-M   'P 1'
#
loop_
_entity.id
_entity.type
_entity.pdbx_description
1 polymer ?
#
loop_
_entity_poly.entity_id
_entity_poly.type
_entity_poly.pdbx_seq_one_letter_code
_entity_poly.pdbx_strand_id
1 'polypeptide(L)'
;MIRSSEFWDKESKAPLLKRNANLFSNELKEAEEHIKRAESWLEIALSPSQEVRSINEGHNEYKDVYDINLIPLNQGIEIKLLDKTNDPEMNRIFKLDAERTFTDEENRIKMIKVLSTIYQEIKDYHQGLGFVVAFLLLQLKPEDTVRLALSLNRYYLPGYFKTAPFNYVRDAKVFEKLLLKRYPEVAKKIEDSACAEAFCSKWFVGLNVHVLPFPALCKFFEILLLKGNIFLFQFGLSIVDVCRVDILNAKDTSEVLEILRLDEKKYHDLMEHKEYESDVKPGSFFIYLVENALNLEVTEDEINELRQTVVAEMKLQEEKRKQKEAELNFDDDEIVFSDEE
;
A
#
# COMPACT_ATOMS: atom_id res chain seq x y z
N MET A 1 -10.44 16.75 4.20
CA MET A 1 -10.91 16.79 5.60
C MET A 1 -10.07 17.72 6.49
N ILE A 2 -8.74 17.65 6.40
CA ILE A 2 -7.78 18.33 7.30
C ILE A 2 -7.85 19.87 7.33
N ARG A 3 -8.56 20.50 6.38
CA ARG A 3 -8.82 21.95 6.35
C ARG A 3 -9.76 22.42 7.46
N SER A 4 -10.62 21.53 7.98
CA SER A 4 -11.56 21.88 9.05
C SER A 4 -10.84 21.88 10.40
N SER A 5 -10.95 22.96 11.18
CA SER A 5 -10.41 23.00 12.55
C SER A 5 -11.08 21.96 13.45
N GLU A 6 -12.38 21.73 13.28
CA GLU A 6 -13.13 20.71 14.04
C GLU A 6 -12.70 19.27 13.73
N PHE A 7 -12.09 19.04 12.56
CA PHE A 7 -11.64 17.71 12.17
C PHE A 7 -10.61 17.17 13.17
N TRP A 8 -9.65 18.00 13.55
CA TRP A 8 -8.58 17.61 14.47
C TRP A 8 -9.09 17.31 15.88
N ASP A 9 -10.08 18.08 16.35
CA ASP A 9 -10.70 17.85 17.65
C ASP A 9 -11.45 16.51 17.68
N LYS A 10 -12.22 16.22 16.62
CA LYS A 10 -13.03 15.00 16.52
C LYS A 10 -12.22 13.74 16.23
N GLU A 11 -11.12 13.87 15.51
CA GLU A 11 -10.36 12.74 14.97
C GLU A 11 -8.97 12.53 15.61
N SER A 12 -8.55 13.37 16.56
CA SER A 12 -7.22 13.28 17.22
C SER A 12 -6.86 11.88 17.75
N LYS A 13 -7.86 11.06 18.10
CA LYS A 13 -7.67 9.69 18.61
C LYS A 13 -7.69 8.60 17.53
N ALA A 14 -8.03 8.95 16.28
CA ALA A 14 -8.05 8.01 15.18
C ALA A 14 -6.65 7.41 14.96
N PRO A 15 -6.51 6.09 14.74
CA PRO A 15 -5.20 5.45 14.65
C PRO A 15 -4.27 6.07 13.59
N LEU A 16 -4.83 6.48 12.44
CA LEU A 16 -4.08 7.10 11.35
C LEU A 16 -3.52 8.47 11.73
N LEU A 17 -4.27 9.25 12.53
CA LEU A 17 -3.85 10.59 12.95
C LEU A 17 -2.94 10.55 14.18
N LYS A 18 -3.13 9.60 15.08
CA LYS A 18 -2.32 9.46 16.30
C LYS A 18 -0.82 9.37 15.99
N ARG A 19 -0.43 8.60 14.96
CA ARG A 19 0.97 8.47 14.51
C ARG A 19 1.55 9.80 13.97
N ASN A 20 0.70 10.72 13.53
CA ASN A 20 1.07 11.96 12.86
C ASN A 20 0.87 13.21 13.73
N ALA A 21 0.32 13.08 14.94
CA ALA A 21 -0.07 14.20 15.79
C ALA A 21 1.11 15.14 16.14
N ASN A 22 2.34 14.62 16.19
CA ASN A 22 3.55 15.39 16.51
C ASN A 22 4.34 15.83 15.27
N LEU A 23 3.91 15.42 14.07
CA LEU A 23 4.58 15.66 12.78
C LEU A 23 3.75 16.52 11.84
N PHE A 24 2.59 16.95 12.31
CA PHE A 24 1.62 17.75 11.57
C PHE A 24 0.97 18.69 12.58
N SER A 25 1.21 20.00 12.45
CA SER A 25 0.50 20.97 13.27
C SER A 25 -0.92 21.17 12.74
N ASN A 26 -1.87 21.42 13.63
CA ASN A 26 -3.24 21.80 13.25
C ASN A 26 -3.31 23.23 12.66
N GLU A 27 -2.17 23.86 12.38
CA GLU A 27 -2.15 25.18 11.76
C GLU A 27 -2.63 25.07 10.31
N LEU A 28 -3.60 25.92 9.97
CA LEU A 28 -4.22 25.95 8.64
C LEU A 28 -3.19 26.08 7.50
N LYS A 29 -2.05 26.73 7.77
CA LYS A 29 -0.98 26.93 6.78
C LYS A 29 -0.29 25.64 6.37
N GLU A 30 -0.02 24.74 7.33
CA GLU A 30 0.60 23.43 7.05
C GLU A 30 -0.40 22.52 6.34
N ALA A 31 -1.67 22.51 6.79
CA ALA A 31 -2.73 21.76 6.12
C ALA A 31 -2.92 22.17 4.65
N GLU A 32 -2.84 23.47 4.34
CA GLU A 32 -3.01 23.95 2.97
C GLU A 32 -1.84 23.55 2.05
N GLU A 33 -0.62 23.42 2.58
CA GLU A 33 0.52 22.91 1.82
C GLU A 33 0.31 21.43 1.46
N HIS A 34 -0.13 20.61 2.42
CA HIS A 34 -0.44 19.20 2.17
C HIS A 34 -1.60 19.02 1.17
N ILE A 35 -2.63 19.85 1.25
CA ILE A 35 -3.76 19.82 0.29
C ILE A 35 -3.27 20.17 -1.11
N LYS A 36 -2.49 21.24 -1.28
CA LYS A 36 -1.95 21.63 -2.59
C LYS A 36 -1.07 20.55 -3.20
N ARG A 37 -0.24 19.87 -2.38
CA ARG A 37 0.55 18.72 -2.83
C ARG A 37 -0.37 17.59 -3.31
N ALA A 38 -1.39 17.24 -2.53
CA ALA A 38 -2.36 16.22 -2.93
C ALA A 38 -3.13 16.57 -4.20
N GLU A 39 -3.53 17.82 -4.38
CA GLU A 39 -4.19 18.29 -5.61
C GLU A 39 -3.28 18.10 -6.84
N SER A 40 -1.98 18.36 -6.69
CA SER A 40 -1.01 18.12 -7.78
C SER A 40 -0.86 16.64 -8.17
N TRP A 41 -1.14 15.70 -7.24
CA TRP A 41 -1.14 14.28 -7.55
C TRP A 41 -2.17 13.90 -8.60
N LEU A 42 -3.32 14.56 -8.63
CA LEU A 42 -4.34 14.30 -9.64
C LEU A 42 -3.86 14.68 -11.03
N GLU A 43 -3.12 15.77 -11.17
CA GLU A 43 -2.58 16.20 -12.46
C GLU A 43 -1.64 15.15 -13.04
N ILE A 44 -0.75 14.60 -12.19
CA ILE A 44 0.20 13.55 -12.57
C ILE A 44 -0.54 12.23 -12.83
N ALA A 45 -1.39 11.81 -11.91
CA ALA A 45 -2.03 10.49 -11.93
C ALA A 45 -3.07 10.35 -13.05
N LEU A 46 -3.71 11.43 -13.48
CA LEU A 46 -4.68 11.39 -14.57
C LEU A 46 -4.02 11.40 -15.95
N SER A 47 -2.76 11.81 -16.03
CA SER A 47 -1.95 11.80 -17.25
C SER A 47 -0.60 11.11 -17.03
N PRO A 48 -0.60 9.81 -16.69
CA PRO A 48 0.65 9.08 -16.42
C PRO A 48 1.52 9.06 -17.68
N SER A 49 2.84 9.19 -17.48
CA SER A 49 3.83 9.17 -18.55
C SER A 49 3.76 7.86 -19.36
N GLN A 50 4.29 7.87 -20.59
CA GLN A 50 4.35 6.65 -21.41
C GLN A 50 5.14 5.54 -20.72
N GLU A 51 6.21 5.87 -20.00
CA GLU A 51 7.02 4.93 -19.21
C GLU A 51 6.17 4.25 -18.11
N VAL A 52 5.38 5.03 -17.35
CA VAL A 52 4.49 4.47 -16.33
C VAL A 52 3.43 3.54 -16.95
N ARG A 53 2.93 3.89 -18.15
CA ARG A 53 1.97 3.05 -18.88
C ARG A 53 2.63 1.77 -19.40
N SER A 54 3.83 1.85 -19.99
CA SER A 54 4.53 0.71 -20.59
C SER A 54 4.90 -0.36 -19.56
N ILE A 55 5.34 0.05 -18.37
CA ILE A 55 5.64 -0.85 -17.24
C ILE A 55 4.49 -1.82 -16.96
N ASN A 56 3.25 -1.36 -17.17
CA ASN A 56 2.03 -2.08 -16.81
C ASN A 56 1.29 -2.68 -18.02
N GLU A 57 1.61 -2.28 -19.25
CA GLU A 57 1.00 -2.79 -20.48
C GLU A 57 1.57 -4.14 -20.96
N GLY A 58 2.83 -4.46 -20.60
CA GLY A 58 3.57 -5.64 -21.09
C GLY A 58 3.28 -6.97 -20.38
N HIS A 59 2.67 -6.94 -19.20
CA HIS A 59 2.51 -8.14 -18.34
C HIS A 59 1.09 -8.33 -17.79
N ASN A 60 0.10 -7.69 -18.40
CA ASN A 60 -1.29 -7.90 -18.03
C ASN A 60 -1.82 -9.17 -18.72
N GLU A 61 -1.61 -10.35 -18.09
CA GLU A 61 -2.41 -11.57 -18.38
C GLU A 61 -3.93 -11.32 -18.15
N TYR A 62 -4.31 -10.12 -17.67
CA TYR A 62 -5.66 -9.69 -17.31
C TYR A 62 -6.19 -8.50 -18.13
N LYS A 63 -5.64 -8.25 -19.33
CA LYS A 63 -6.12 -7.20 -20.25
C LYS A 63 -7.61 -7.34 -20.60
N ASP A 64 -8.16 -8.54 -20.52
CA ASP A 64 -9.52 -8.86 -20.99
C ASP A 64 -10.65 -8.63 -19.96
N VAL A 65 -10.37 -8.08 -18.77
CA VAL A 65 -11.38 -7.91 -17.69
C VAL A 65 -11.83 -6.46 -17.49
N TYR A 66 -11.27 -5.50 -18.22
CA TYR A 66 -11.70 -4.11 -18.11
C TYR A 66 -12.88 -3.83 -19.04
N ASP A 67 -14.08 -3.93 -18.46
CA ASP A 67 -15.37 -3.65 -19.09
C ASP A 67 -15.37 -2.27 -19.79
N ILE A 68 -16.04 -2.16 -20.94
CA ILE A 68 -16.07 -0.96 -21.80
C ILE A 68 -16.81 0.24 -21.17
N ASN A 69 -17.27 0.12 -19.92
CA ASN A 69 -18.06 1.12 -19.19
C ASN A 69 -17.33 1.76 -17.98
N LEU A 70 -16.01 1.63 -17.88
CA LEU A 70 -15.24 2.24 -16.80
C LEU A 70 -15.39 3.77 -16.76
N ILE A 71 -15.46 4.35 -15.55
CA ILE A 71 -15.40 5.79 -15.33
C ILE A 71 -14.15 6.34 -16.02
N PRO A 72 -14.27 7.26 -16.99
CA PRO A 72 -13.10 7.85 -17.60
C PRO A 72 -12.41 8.76 -16.59
N LEU A 73 -11.09 8.62 -16.46
CA LEU A 73 -10.30 9.33 -15.47
C LEU A 73 -9.90 10.70 -16.03
N ASN A 74 -10.80 11.67 -15.83
CA ASN A 74 -10.58 13.08 -16.17
C ASN A 74 -11.21 13.96 -15.07
N GLN A 75 -10.55 15.08 -14.75
CA GLN A 75 -11.07 16.06 -13.80
C GLN A 75 -12.42 16.67 -14.24
N GLY A 76 -12.68 16.76 -15.55
CA GLY A 76 -13.91 17.33 -16.11
C GLY A 76 -15.15 16.43 -16.06
N ILE A 77 -15.03 15.18 -15.58
CA ILE A 77 -16.14 14.22 -15.54
C ILE A 77 -16.70 14.14 -14.13
N GLU A 78 -17.98 14.42 -13.95
CA GLU A 78 -18.64 14.28 -12.66
C GLU A 78 -18.70 12.81 -12.20
N ILE A 79 -18.26 12.54 -10.98
CA ILE A 79 -18.33 11.21 -10.38
C ILE A 79 -19.52 11.17 -9.43
N LYS A 80 -20.50 10.32 -9.76
CA LYS A 80 -21.62 10.06 -8.87
C LYS A 80 -21.20 9.07 -7.79
N LEU A 81 -21.05 9.56 -6.56
CA LEU A 81 -20.76 8.70 -5.40
C LEU A 81 -21.93 7.76 -5.10
N LEU A 82 -21.62 6.54 -4.70
CA LEU A 82 -22.59 5.51 -4.35
C LEU A 82 -22.71 5.42 -2.84
N ASP A 83 -23.94 5.40 -2.31
CA ASP A 83 -24.14 5.23 -0.86
C ASP A 83 -23.75 3.83 -0.36
N LYS A 84 -23.88 2.81 -1.23
CA LYS A 84 -23.58 1.41 -0.95
C LYS A 84 -23.38 0.62 -2.25
N THR A 85 -22.80 -0.56 -2.14
CA THR A 85 -22.70 -1.53 -3.25
C THR A 85 -23.93 -2.46 -3.28
N ASN A 86 -24.04 -3.25 -4.35
CA ASN A 86 -25.03 -4.33 -4.43
C ASN A 86 -24.59 -5.61 -3.68
N ASP A 87 -23.38 -5.64 -3.13
CA ASP A 87 -22.82 -6.76 -2.39
C ASP A 87 -22.95 -6.51 -0.87
N PRO A 88 -23.81 -7.25 -0.15
CA PRO A 88 -24.01 -7.08 1.28
C PRO A 88 -22.74 -7.31 2.11
N GLU A 89 -21.87 -8.22 1.71
CA GLU A 89 -20.65 -8.54 2.45
C GLU A 89 -19.63 -7.41 2.29
N MET A 90 -19.47 -6.85 1.08
CA MET A 90 -18.61 -5.67 0.89
C MET A 90 -19.12 -4.45 1.66
N ASN A 91 -20.43 -4.24 1.72
CA ASN A 91 -21.01 -3.17 2.54
C ASN A 91 -20.66 -3.35 4.02
N ARG A 92 -20.65 -4.59 4.53
CA ARG A 92 -20.23 -4.90 5.90
C ARG A 92 -18.75 -4.60 6.13
N ILE A 93 -17.89 -4.99 5.18
CA ILE A 93 -16.44 -4.74 5.25
C ILE A 93 -16.15 -3.24 5.24
N PHE A 94 -16.73 -2.48 4.31
CA PHE A 94 -16.47 -1.03 4.21
C PHE A 94 -16.94 -0.26 5.44
N LYS A 95 -18.04 -0.71 6.07
CA LYS A 95 -18.48 -0.16 7.35
C LYS A 95 -17.45 -0.41 8.45
N LEU A 96 -16.96 -1.64 8.59
CA LEU A 96 -15.95 -1.99 9.60
C LEU A 96 -14.63 -1.25 9.37
N ASP A 97 -14.19 -1.13 8.12
CA ASP A 97 -12.96 -0.39 7.78
C ASP A 97 -13.11 1.11 8.10
N ALA A 98 -14.27 1.70 7.81
CA ALA A 98 -14.56 3.08 8.16
C ALA A 98 -14.59 3.30 9.69
N GLU A 99 -15.22 2.40 10.44
CA GLU A 99 -15.30 2.45 11.91
C GLU A 99 -13.92 2.33 12.58
N ARG A 100 -13.02 1.52 12.01
CA ARG A 100 -11.63 1.38 12.49
C ARG A 100 -10.75 2.58 12.15
N THR A 101 -11.13 3.35 11.14
CA THR A 101 -10.29 4.42 10.58
C THR A 101 -10.67 5.81 11.09
N PHE A 102 -11.96 6.11 11.14
CA PHE A 102 -12.48 7.42 11.55
C PHE A 102 -13.37 7.28 12.79
N THR A 103 -13.37 8.30 13.63
CA THR A 103 -14.22 8.41 14.81
C THR A 103 -15.54 9.10 14.47
N ASP A 104 -15.49 10.13 13.61
CA ASP A 104 -16.64 10.93 13.22
C ASP A 104 -17.53 10.20 12.18
N GLU A 105 -18.85 10.26 12.40
CA GLU A 105 -19.82 9.57 11.54
C GLU A 105 -19.86 10.14 10.12
N GLU A 106 -19.69 11.44 9.94
CA GLU A 106 -19.70 12.08 8.63
C GLU A 106 -18.49 11.62 7.79
N ASN A 107 -17.32 11.50 8.42
CA ASN A 107 -16.12 10.99 7.77
C ASN A 107 -16.22 9.50 7.41
N ARG A 108 -16.86 8.69 8.26
CA ARG A 108 -17.17 7.29 7.95
C ARG A 108 -18.08 7.16 6.73
N ILE A 109 -19.14 7.97 6.67
CA ILE A 109 -20.06 8.00 5.52
C ILE A 109 -19.31 8.39 4.24
N LYS A 110 -18.44 9.40 4.29
CA LYS A 110 -17.59 9.77 3.14
C LYS A 110 -16.72 8.61 2.67
N MET A 111 -16.06 7.90 3.59
CA MET A 111 -15.22 6.75 3.25
C MET A 111 -16.01 5.60 2.63
N ILE A 112 -17.18 5.24 3.20
CA ILE A 112 -18.05 4.20 2.66
C ILE A 112 -18.50 4.53 1.24
N LYS A 113 -18.83 5.80 0.97
CA LYS A 113 -19.25 6.25 -0.36
C LYS A 113 -18.14 6.08 -1.38
N VAL A 114 -16.93 6.52 -1.04
CA VAL A 114 -15.74 6.39 -1.90
C VAL A 114 -15.40 4.92 -2.18
N LEU A 115 -15.36 4.09 -1.14
CA LEU A 115 -15.09 2.65 -1.30
C LEU A 115 -16.15 1.95 -2.14
N SER A 116 -17.42 2.28 -1.95
CA SER A 116 -18.52 1.73 -2.73
C SER A 116 -18.41 2.09 -4.21
N THR A 117 -18.08 3.34 -4.52
CA THR A 117 -17.85 3.80 -5.90
C THR A 117 -16.64 3.11 -6.53
N ILE A 118 -15.52 2.99 -5.80
CA ILE A 118 -14.31 2.32 -6.31
C ILE A 118 -14.59 0.83 -6.56
N TYR A 119 -15.27 0.15 -5.63
CA TYR A 119 -15.60 -1.26 -5.79
C TYR A 119 -16.54 -1.51 -6.98
N GLN A 120 -17.47 -0.60 -7.25
CA GLN A 120 -18.33 -0.71 -8.42
C GLN A 120 -17.53 -0.74 -9.73
N GLU A 121 -16.38 -0.06 -9.78
CA GLU A 121 -15.49 0.00 -10.94
C GLU A 121 -14.49 -1.16 -11.01
N ILE A 122 -13.92 -1.55 -9.87
CA ILE A 122 -12.87 -2.59 -9.81
C ILE A 122 -13.50 -4.00 -9.76
N LYS A 123 -14.70 -4.13 -9.21
CA LYS A 123 -15.40 -5.40 -8.91
C LYS A 123 -14.61 -6.36 -8.02
N ASP A 124 -13.66 -5.82 -7.27
CA ASP A 124 -12.79 -6.56 -6.37
C ASP A 124 -12.28 -5.59 -5.28
N TYR A 125 -11.82 -6.12 -4.15
CA TYR A 125 -11.32 -5.32 -3.04
C TYR A 125 -10.22 -6.03 -2.25
N HIS A 126 -9.16 -5.30 -1.99
CA HIS A 126 -8.15 -5.66 -1.00
C HIS A 126 -8.17 -4.62 0.13
N GLN A 127 -8.13 -5.08 1.38
CA GLN A 127 -8.17 -4.22 2.58
C GLN A 127 -7.12 -3.08 2.58
N GLY A 128 -5.97 -3.31 1.93
CA GLY A 128 -4.94 -2.27 1.78
C GLY A 128 -5.42 -1.02 1.06
N LEU A 129 -6.39 -1.15 0.14
CA LEU A 129 -6.99 -0.02 -0.57
C LEU A 129 -7.81 0.88 0.39
N GLY A 130 -8.44 0.31 1.42
CA GLY A 130 -9.14 1.06 2.45
C GLY A 130 -8.25 2.08 3.14
N PHE A 131 -7.03 1.67 3.50
CA PHE A 131 -6.05 2.56 4.13
C PHE A 131 -5.55 3.66 3.20
N VAL A 132 -5.30 3.32 1.93
CA VAL A 132 -4.93 4.30 0.90
C VAL A 132 -6.05 5.33 0.72
N VAL A 133 -7.29 4.88 0.57
CA VAL A 133 -8.48 5.76 0.44
C VAL A 133 -8.63 6.67 1.65
N ALA A 134 -8.44 6.15 2.86
CA ALA A 134 -8.52 6.95 4.07
C ALA A 134 -7.49 8.08 4.08
N PHE A 135 -6.22 7.77 3.76
CA PHE A 135 -5.17 8.79 3.64
C PHE A 135 -5.51 9.84 2.59
N LEU A 136 -5.94 9.44 1.40
CA LEU A 136 -6.31 10.36 0.33
C LEU A 136 -7.48 11.27 0.73
N LEU A 137 -8.51 10.73 1.40
CA LEU A 137 -9.68 11.49 1.88
C LEU A 137 -9.32 12.58 2.91
N LEU A 138 -8.19 12.44 3.60
CA LEU A 138 -7.71 13.49 4.50
C LEU A 138 -7.48 14.79 3.73
N GLN A 139 -6.96 14.70 2.50
CA GLN A 139 -6.44 15.82 1.72
C GLN A 139 -7.33 16.18 0.53
N LEU A 140 -7.99 15.19 -0.07
CA LEU A 140 -8.78 15.32 -1.29
C LEU A 140 -10.29 15.31 -1.03
N LYS A 141 -11.05 15.78 -2.01
CA LYS A 141 -12.51 15.56 -2.04
C LYS A 141 -12.82 14.09 -2.36
N PRO A 142 -14.01 13.58 -1.98
CA PRO A 142 -14.39 12.19 -2.26
C PRO A 142 -14.24 11.78 -3.73
N GLU A 143 -14.69 12.61 -4.66
CA GLU A 143 -14.63 12.34 -6.10
C GLU A 143 -13.19 12.25 -6.60
N ASP A 144 -12.33 13.17 -6.14
CA ASP A 144 -10.91 13.17 -6.48
C ASP A 144 -10.17 11.98 -5.86
N THR A 145 -10.59 11.55 -4.67
CA THR A 145 -10.07 10.32 -4.07
C THR A 145 -10.43 9.11 -4.93
N VAL A 146 -11.66 9.02 -5.43
CA VAL A 146 -12.06 7.96 -6.38
C VAL A 146 -11.17 8.02 -7.63
N ARG A 147 -10.97 9.21 -8.23
CA ARG A 147 -10.11 9.37 -9.42
C ARG A 147 -8.70 8.85 -9.19
N LEU A 148 -8.07 9.29 -8.10
CA LEU A 148 -6.69 8.93 -7.79
C LEU A 148 -6.55 7.44 -7.45
N ALA A 149 -7.47 6.88 -6.66
CA ALA A 149 -7.46 5.45 -6.33
C ALA A 149 -7.67 4.56 -7.56
N LEU A 150 -8.59 4.93 -8.46
CA LEU A 150 -8.78 4.22 -9.73
C LEU A 150 -7.58 4.37 -10.66
N SER A 151 -6.95 5.55 -10.70
CA SER A 151 -5.71 5.74 -11.44
C SER A 151 -4.58 4.84 -10.90
N LEU A 152 -4.38 4.81 -9.59
CA LEU A 152 -3.42 3.91 -8.94
C LEU A 152 -3.68 2.45 -9.33
N ASN A 153 -4.93 2.00 -9.27
CA ASN A 153 -5.29 0.63 -9.65
C ASN A 153 -5.11 0.34 -11.16
N ARG A 154 -5.39 1.30 -12.04
CA ARG A 154 -5.36 1.06 -13.51
C ARG A 154 -3.96 1.23 -14.11
N TYR A 155 -3.21 2.22 -13.65
CA TYR A 155 -1.99 2.66 -14.32
C TYR A 155 -0.71 2.46 -13.52
N TYR A 156 -0.79 2.30 -12.20
CA TYR A 156 0.41 2.20 -11.36
C TYR A 156 0.59 0.80 -10.77
N LEU A 157 -0.49 0.22 -10.25
CA LEU A 157 -0.50 -1.00 -9.45
C LEU A 157 -1.61 -1.97 -9.91
N PRO A 158 -1.68 -2.30 -11.22
CA PRO A 158 -2.71 -3.21 -11.72
C PRO A 158 -2.66 -4.55 -10.99
N GLY A 159 -3.82 -4.97 -10.47
CA GLY A 159 -3.97 -6.26 -9.79
C GLY A 159 -3.43 -6.31 -8.36
N TYR A 160 -2.93 -5.20 -7.80
CA TYR A 160 -2.49 -5.16 -6.39
C TYR A 160 -3.66 -5.10 -5.41
N PHE A 161 -4.76 -4.44 -5.78
CA PHE A 161 -5.91 -4.22 -4.91
C PHE A 161 -7.03 -5.25 -5.07
N LYS A 162 -6.68 -6.47 -5.50
CA LYS A 162 -7.59 -7.60 -5.68
C LYS A 162 -7.62 -8.51 -4.45
N THR A 163 -8.70 -9.25 -4.25
CA THR A 163 -8.80 -10.26 -3.18
C THR A 163 -7.71 -11.32 -3.30
N ALA A 164 -7.38 -11.73 -4.52
CA ALA A 164 -6.23 -12.58 -4.84
C ALA A 164 -5.16 -11.74 -5.57
N PRO A 165 -4.28 -11.04 -4.84
CA PRO A 165 -3.40 -10.02 -5.41
C PRO A 165 -2.14 -10.63 -6.03
N PHE A 166 -2.30 -11.41 -7.10
CA PHE A 166 -1.20 -12.14 -7.76
C PHE A 166 0.01 -11.24 -8.10
N ASN A 167 -0.24 -10.05 -8.66
CA ASN A 167 0.84 -9.13 -9.05
C ASN A 167 1.63 -8.61 -7.84
N TYR A 168 0.97 -8.40 -6.71
CA TYR A 168 1.64 -8.07 -5.46
C TYR A 168 2.48 -9.26 -4.96
N VAL A 169 1.91 -10.46 -4.92
CA VAL A 169 2.62 -11.67 -4.45
C VAL A 169 3.86 -11.93 -5.32
N ARG A 170 3.72 -11.81 -6.64
CA ARG A 170 4.84 -11.86 -7.58
C ARG A 170 5.89 -10.81 -7.23
N ASP A 171 5.50 -9.56 -7.09
CA ASP A 171 6.45 -8.46 -6.86
C ASP A 171 7.10 -8.52 -5.47
N ALA A 172 6.45 -9.11 -4.47
CA ALA A 172 7.06 -9.43 -3.18
C ALA A 172 8.19 -10.46 -3.34
N LYS A 173 7.97 -11.54 -4.10
CA LYS A 173 9.01 -12.53 -4.43
C LYS A 173 10.12 -11.97 -5.32
N VAL A 174 9.79 -11.04 -6.22
CA VAL A 174 10.80 -10.29 -6.99
C VAL A 174 11.68 -9.48 -6.05
N PHE A 175 11.08 -8.80 -5.07
CA PHE A 175 11.82 -8.05 -4.08
C PHE A 175 12.74 -8.95 -3.23
N GLU A 176 12.29 -10.15 -2.86
CA GLU A 176 13.12 -11.15 -2.18
C GLU A 176 14.35 -11.56 -3.00
N LYS A 177 14.18 -11.82 -4.31
CA LYS A 177 15.32 -12.10 -5.21
C LYS A 177 16.25 -10.89 -5.37
N LEU A 178 15.68 -9.69 -5.48
CA LEU A 178 16.42 -8.44 -5.58
C LEU A 178 17.29 -8.21 -4.33
N LEU A 179 16.71 -8.51 -3.17
CA LEU A 179 17.36 -8.45 -1.87
C LEU A 179 18.49 -9.47 -1.75
N LEU A 180 18.27 -10.71 -2.17
CA LEU A 180 19.31 -11.75 -2.20
C LEU A 180 20.49 -11.36 -3.08
N LYS A 181 20.24 -10.68 -4.22
CA LYS A 181 21.29 -10.20 -5.13
C LYS A 181 22.12 -9.06 -4.54
N ARG A 182 21.49 -8.11 -3.82
CA ARG A 182 22.15 -6.89 -3.33
C ARG A 182 22.66 -6.99 -1.89
N TYR A 183 21.92 -7.67 -1.01
CA TYR A 183 22.18 -7.78 0.43
C TYR A 183 21.99 -9.23 0.91
N PRO A 184 22.80 -10.20 0.44
CA PRO A 184 22.57 -11.64 0.68
C PRO A 184 22.50 -12.03 2.17
N GLU A 185 23.32 -11.40 3.02
CA GLU A 185 23.30 -11.66 4.46
C GLU A 185 21.98 -11.22 5.11
N VAL A 186 21.46 -10.07 4.68
CA VAL A 186 20.19 -9.52 5.18
C VAL A 186 19.02 -10.32 4.65
N ALA A 187 19.07 -10.71 3.37
CA ALA A 187 18.08 -11.56 2.72
C ALA A 187 17.88 -12.84 3.53
N LYS A 188 18.99 -13.54 3.86
CA LYS A 188 18.96 -14.77 4.65
C LYS A 188 18.35 -14.55 6.04
N LYS A 189 18.74 -13.47 6.73
CA LYS A 189 18.19 -13.13 8.06
C LYS A 189 16.67 -12.89 8.02
N ILE A 190 16.18 -12.26 6.95
CA ILE A 190 14.75 -11.99 6.76
C ILE A 190 14.00 -13.26 6.34
N GLU A 191 14.55 -14.07 5.44
CA GLU A 191 13.95 -15.34 4.97
C GLU A 191 13.71 -16.30 6.14
N ASP A 192 14.67 -16.40 7.07
CA ASP A 192 14.53 -17.19 8.30
C ASP A 192 13.40 -16.65 9.22
N SER A 193 12.99 -15.40 9.04
CA SER A 193 12.06 -14.69 9.91
C SER A 193 10.63 -14.63 9.36
N ALA A 194 10.45 -14.27 8.08
CA ALA A 194 9.14 -14.04 7.48
C ALA A 194 9.18 -14.16 5.96
N CYS A 195 8.07 -14.62 5.36
CA CYS A 195 7.93 -14.62 3.91
C CYS A 195 7.83 -13.19 3.35
N ALA A 196 8.24 -13.03 2.08
CA ALA A 196 8.20 -11.77 1.36
C ALA A 196 6.83 -11.07 1.41
N GLU A 197 5.75 -11.83 1.28
CA GLU A 197 4.39 -11.29 1.31
C GLU A 197 4.00 -10.74 2.69
N ALA A 198 4.65 -11.16 3.78
CA ALA A 198 4.33 -10.66 5.11
C ALA A 198 4.94 -9.28 5.35
N PHE A 199 6.20 -9.07 4.96
CA PHE A 199 6.91 -7.81 5.23
C PHE A 199 6.70 -6.75 4.13
N CYS A 200 6.52 -7.14 2.86
CA CYS A 200 6.24 -6.20 1.77
C CYS A 200 4.81 -5.62 1.80
N SER A 201 3.87 -6.26 2.50
CA SER A 201 2.43 -5.92 2.46
C SER A 201 2.16 -4.45 2.76
N LYS A 202 2.78 -3.91 3.81
CA LYS A 202 2.61 -2.51 4.22
C LYS A 202 3.23 -1.52 3.22
N TRP A 203 4.27 -1.92 2.50
CA TRP A 203 5.00 -1.06 1.57
C TRP A 203 4.36 -1.04 0.18
N PHE A 204 4.00 -2.22 -0.34
CA PHE A 204 3.63 -2.40 -1.75
C PHE A 204 2.12 -2.25 -1.97
N VAL A 205 1.31 -2.82 -1.07
CA VAL A 205 -0.17 -2.72 -1.16
C VAL A 205 -0.71 -1.66 -0.22
N GLY A 206 -0.17 -1.56 0.99
CA GLY A 206 -0.51 -0.50 1.94
C GLY A 206 0.08 0.87 1.60
N LEU A 207 0.91 0.97 0.55
CA LEU A 207 1.58 2.19 0.08
C LEU A 207 2.18 3.04 1.19
N ASN A 208 2.78 2.37 2.18
CA ASN A 208 3.42 2.97 3.33
C ASN A 208 2.54 3.85 4.23
N VAL A 209 1.21 3.80 4.08
CA VAL A 209 0.27 4.59 4.89
C VAL A 209 0.44 4.33 6.40
N HIS A 210 0.79 3.10 6.77
CA HIS A 210 1.05 2.70 8.16
C HIS A 210 2.54 2.60 8.51
N VAL A 211 3.43 3.12 7.66
CA VAL A 211 4.90 2.98 7.77
C VAL A 211 5.57 4.35 7.75
N LEU A 212 5.06 5.30 6.97
CA LEU A 212 5.60 6.64 6.89
C LEU A 212 4.69 7.65 7.60
N PRO A 213 5.27 8.65 8.29
CA PRO A 213 4.51 9.82 8.69
C PRO A 213 4.14 10.68 7.49
N PHE A 214 3.11 11.51 7.60
CA PHE A 214 2.50 12.27 6.50
C PHE A 214 3.48 13.09 5.66
N PRO A 215 4.45 13.83 6.22
CA PRO A 215 5.42 14.56 5.41
C PRO A 215 6.21 13.64 4.46
N ALA A 216 6.67 12.49 4.96
CA ALA A 216 7.39 11.49 4.16
C ALA A 216 6.47 10.72 3.23
N LEU A 217 5.25 10.40 3.67
CA LEU A 217 4.24 9.72 2.88
C LEU A 217 3.81 10.57 1.68
N CYS A 218 3.60 11.89 1.85
CA CYS A 218 3.30 12.78 0.75
C CYS A 218 4.42 12.77 -0.30
N LYS A 219 5.69 12.83 0.13
CA LYS A 219 6.85 12.76 -0.78
C LYS A 219 6.94 11.41 -1.48
N PHE A 220 6.66 10.33 -0.76
CA PHE A 220 6.58 8.99 -1.31
C PHE A 220 5.53 8.89 -2.43
N PHE A 221 4.33 9.45 -2.23
CA PHE A 221 3.29 9.47 -3.26
C PHE A 221 3.68 10.30 -4.49
N GLU A 222 4.31 11.47 -4.31
CA GLU A 222 4.82 12.27 -5.43
C GLU A 222 5.78 11.46 -6.31
N ILE A 223 6.76 10.81 -5.70
CA ILE A 223 7.75 10.03 -6.44
C ILE A 223 7.12 8.76 -7.05
N LEU A 224 6.23 8.08 -6.34
CA LEU A 224 5.50 6.93 -6.86
C LEU A 224 4.71 7.28 -8.13
N LEU A 225 4.03 8.42 -8.12
CA LEU A 225 3.23 8.87 -9.26
C LEU A 225 4.09 9.31 -10.46
N LEU A 226 5.32 9.76 -10.20
CA LEU A 226 6.29 10.11 -11.25
C LEU A 226 7.03 8.90 -11.83
N LYS A 227 7.41 7.94 -10.99
CA LYS A 227 8.29 6.82 -11.37
C LYS A 227 7.57 5.48 -11.57
N GLY A 228 6.32 5.37 -11.16
CA GLY A 228 5.58 4.11 -11.21
C GLY A 228 6.01 3.10 -10.14
N ASN A 229 5.57 1.85 -10.30
CA ASN A 229 5.75 0.80 -9.29
C ASN A 229 7.22 0.38 -9.06
N ILE A 230 8.15 0.72 -9.95
CA ILE A 230 9.59 0.50 -9.73
C ILE A 230 10.07 1.19 -8.45
N PHE A 231 9.49 2.33 -8.12
CA PHE A 231 9.82 3.05 -6.89
C PHE A 231 9.52 2.25 -5.61
N LEU A 232 8.57 1.31 -5.63
CA LEU A 232 8.31 0.43 -4.48
C LEU A 232 9.51 -0.44 -4.15
N PHE A 233 10.21 -0.96 -5.17
CA PHE A 233 11.43 -1.74 -5.01
C PHE A 233 12.58 -0.88 -4.51
N GLN A 234 12.75 0.32 -5.08
CA GLN A 234 13.75 1.28 -4.63
C GLN A 234 13.56 1.67 -3.16
N PHE A 235 12.31 1.94 -2.75
CA PHE A 235 11.98 2.28 -1.38
C PHE A 235 12.20 1.11 -0.42
N GLY A 236 11.79 -0.11 -0.80
CA GLY A 236 12.07 -1.31 -0.01
C GLY A 236 13.57 -1.54 0.19
N LEU A 237 14.38 -1.37 -0.87
CA LEU A 237 15.84 -1.45 -0.77
C LEU A 237 16.40 -0.35 0.13
N SER A 238 15.84 0.87 0.09
CA SER A 238 16.26 1.97 0.96
C SER A 238 16.07 1.66 2.44
N ILE A 239 14.94 1.04 2.81
CA ILE A 239 14.72 0.56 4.18
C ILE A 239 15.81 -0.45 4.58
N VAL A 240 16.06 -1.44 3.73
CA VAL A 240 17.06 -2.48 3.99
C VAL A 240 18.46 -1.89 4.09
N ASP A 241 18.84 -1.00 3.18
CA ASP A 241 20.16 -0.39 3.11
C ASP A 241 20.47 0.41 4.38
N VAL A 242 19.53 1.29 4.75
CA VAL A 242 19.67 2.17 5.91
C VAL A 242 19.57 1.40 7.23
N CYS A 243 18.69 0.40 7.31
CA CYS A 243 18.45 -0.36 8.54
C CYS A 243 19.25 -1.67 8.61
N ARG A 244 20.20 -1.89 7.69
CA ARG A 244 20.92 -3.17 7.53
C ARG A 244 21.53 -3.67 8.84
N VAL A 245 22.21 -2.79 9.56
CA VAL A 245 22.89 -3.12 10.82
C VAL A 245 21.87 -3.57 11.88
N ASP A 246 20.75 -2.87 11.97
CA ASP A 246 19.68 -3.21 12.93
C ASP A 246 19.04 -4.56 12.58
N ILE A 247 18.81 -4.85 11.30
CA ILE A 247 18.22 -6.12 10.85
C ILE A 247 19.15 -7.29 11.20
N LEU A 248 20.45 -7.15 10.94
CA LEU A 248 21.42 -8.21 11.24
C LEU A 248 21.57 -8.46 12.74
N ASN A 249 21.45 -7.40 13.56
CA ASN A 249 21.52 -7.48 15.01
C ASN A 249 20.19 -7.83 15.68
N ALA A 250 19.08 -7.94 14.92
CA ALA A 250 17.78 -8.27 15.46
C ALA A 250 17.80 -9.65 16.13
N LYS A 251 17.22 -9.72 17.33
CA LYS A 251 17.27 -10.91 18.19
C LYS A 251 16.34 -12.01 17.71
N ASP A 252 15.19 -11.63 17.18
CA ASP A 252 14.13 -12.54 16.76
C ASP A 252 13.34 -11.99 15.57
N THR A 253 12.41 -12.81 15.07
CA THR A 253 11.49 -12.47 13.98
C THR A 253 10.66 -11.22 14.27
N SER A 254 10.25 -10.99 15.52
CA SER A 254 9.44 -9.82 15.87
C SER A 254 10.25 -8.55 15.65
N GLU A 255 11.48 -8.50 16.15
CA GLU A 255 12.35 -7.35 16.00
C GLU A 255 12.70 -7.06 14.52
N VAL A 256 12.93 -8.10 13.71
CA VAL A 256 13.12 -7.94 12.25
C VAL A 256 11.88 -7.28 11.63
N LEU A 257 10.68 -7.77 11.94
CA LEU A 257 9.45 -7.22 11.39
C LEU A 257 9.18 -5.79 11.87
N GLU A 258 9.51 -5.46 13.12
CA GLU A 258 9.40 -4.10 13.66
C GLU A 258 10.30 -3.11 12.92
N ILE A 259 11.53 -3.52 12.61
CA ILE A 259 12.48 -2.74 11.82
C ILE A 259 11.94 -2.53 10.41
N LEU A 260 11.58 -3.61 9.70
CA LEU A 260 11.08 -3.53 8.33
C LEU A 260 9.80 -2.68 8.24
N ARG A 261 8.93 -2.75 9.24
CA ARG A 261 7.66 -1.99 9.26
C ARG A 261 7.83 -0.55 9.75
N LEU A 262 9.04 -0.15 10.14
CA LEU A 262 9.33 1.13 10.81
C LEU A 262 8.31 1.41 11.91
N ASP A 263 8.11 0.42 12.77
CA ASP A 263 7.10 0.47 13.82
C ASP A 263 7.44 1.60 14.81
N GLU A 264 6.42 2.39 15.16
CA GLU A 264 6.54 3.58 16.02
C GLU A 264 7.30 3.27 17.32
N LYS A 265 6.99 2.15 17.98
CA LYS A 265 7.68 1.70 19.21
C LYS A 265 9.21 1.66 19.12
N LYS A 266 9.78 1.39 17.94
CA LYS A 266 11.25 1.35 17.74
C LYS A 266 11.81 2.70 17.27
N TYR A 267 11.05 3.44 16.47
CA TYR A 267 11.49 4.68 15.82
C TYR A 267 10.85 5.95 16.41
N HIS A 268 10.21 5.86 17.57
CA HIS A 268 9.48 6.94 18.22
C HIS A 268 10.34 8.18 18.44
N ASP A 269 11.60 8.03 18.86
CA ASP A 269 12.51 9.15 19.06
C ASP A 269 12.93 9.85 17.74
N LEU A 270 12.76 9.18 16.59
CA LEU A 270 12.94 9.80 15.26
C LEU A 270 11.65 10.46 14.76
N MET A 271 10.52 10.16 15.39
CA MET A 271 9.21 10.77 15.14
C MET A 271 8.96 11.97 16.05
N GLU A 272 9.46 11.94 17.28
CA GLU A 272 9.30 13.00 18.27
C GLU A 272 10.62 13.75 18.48
N HIS A 273 10.61 15.08 18.39
CA HIS A 273 11.69 15.88 18.97
C HIS A 273 11.67 15.71 20.49
N LYS A 274 12.54 14.87 21.04
CA LYS A 274 12.95 14.99 22.44
C LYS A 274 14.10 15.98 22.49
N GLU A 275 13.80 17.18 22.96
CA GLU A 275 14.72 18.24 23.39
C GLU A 275 16.21 17.87 23.30
N TYR A 276 16.90 18.19 22.21
CA TYR A 276 18.37 18.31 22.18
C TYR A 276 18.80 19.14 20.97
N GLU A 277 19.85 19.93 21.16
CA GLU A 277 20.52 20.89 20.27
C GLU A 277 21.01 20.30 18.91
N SER A 278 20.13 19.72 18.10
CA SER A 278 20.47 19.23 16.75
C SER A 278 19.59 19.90 15.69
N ASP A 279 20.21 20.33 14.58
CA ASP A 279 19.55 20.92 13.41
C ASP A 279 18.63 19.94 12.63
N VAL A 280 18.42 18.73 13.15
CA VAL A 280 17.76 17.62 12.46
C VAL A 280 16.27 17.58 12.83
N LYS A 281 15.42 18.12 11.95
CA LYS A 281 13.94 18.15 12.10
C LYS A 281 13.32 16.75 12.35
N PRO A 282 12.19 16.61 13.06
CA PRO A 282 11.53 15.34 13.30
C PRO A 282 11.09 14.74 11.98
N GLY A 283 11.05 13.43 11.89
CA GLY A 283 10.64 12.77 10.66
C GLY A 283 11.66 12.86 9.52
N SER A 284 12.77 13.58 9.69
CA SER A 284 13.86 13.68 8.69
C SER A 284 14.43 12.33 8.30
N PHE A 285 14.49 11.37 9.24
CA PHE A 285 14.85 9.99 8.95
C PHE A 285 13.94 9.34 7.89
N PHE A 286 12.63 9.53 8.00
CA PHE A 286 11.67 8.97 7.06
C PHE A 286 11.72 9.69 5.70
N ILE A 287 11.96 10.99 5.69
CA ILE A 287 12.21 11.76 4.46
C ILE A 287 13.50 11.25 3.80
N TYR A 288 14.56 11.03 4.57
CA TYR A 288 15.82 10.49 4.10
C TYR A 288 15.65 9.11 3.49
N LEU A 289 14.86 8.21 4.07
CA LEU A 289 14.55 6.90 3.46
C LEU A 289 13.90 7.06 2.06
N VAL A 290 12.95 7.98 1.93
CA VAL A 290 12.25 8.27 0.66
C VAL A 290 13.21 8.88 -0.37
N GLU A 291 14.10 9.78 0.04
CA GLU A 291 15.10 10.40 -0.84
C GLU A 291 16.23 9.44 -1.23
N ASN A 292 16.74 8.65 -0.29
CA ASN A 292 17.79 7.67 -0.51
C ASN A 292 17.36 6.60 -1.52
N ALA A 293 16.07 6.26 -1.56
CA ALA A 293 15.52 5.36 -2.57
C ALA A 293 15.81 5.82 -4.02
N LEU A 294 15.89 7.13 -4.26
CA LEU A 294 16.22 7.66 -5.59
C LEU A 294 17.67 7.40 -6.01
N ASN A 295 18.57 7.17 -5.05
CA ASN A 295 19.99 6.87 -5.31
C ASN A 295 20.22 5.37 -5.58
N LEU A 296 19.25 4.52 -5.29
CA LEU A 296 19.35 3.08 -5.49
C LEU A 296 18.92 2.72 -6.91
N GLU A 297 19.87 2.21 -7.69
CA GLU A 297 19.63 1.80 -9.06
C GLU A 297 18.77 0.53 -9.10
N VAL A 298 17.58 0.66 -9.69
CA VAL A 298 16.66 -0.43 -10.03
C VAL A 298 16.08 -0.10 -11.39
N THR A 299 16.39 -0.93 -12.39
CA THR A 299 15.91 -0.72 -13.77
C THR A 299 14.64 -1.51 -14.03
N GLU A 300 13.85 -1.04 -14.99
CA GLU A 300 12.66 -1.77 -15.44
C GLU A 300 13.02 -3.15 -16.00
N ASP A 301 14.08 -3.24 -16.80
CA ASP A 301 14.56 -4.51 -17.37
C ASP A 301 14.90 -5.53 -16.29
N GLU A 302 15.63 -5.13 -15.24
CA GLU A 302 15.97 -6.02 -14.13
C GLU A 302 14.71 -6.54 -13.43
N ILE A 303 13.75 -5.66 -13.15
CA ILE A 303 12.50 -6.06 -12.50
C ILE A 303 11.68 -6.98 -13.40
N ASN A 304 11.62 -6.72 -14.72
CA ASN A 304 10.87 -7.54 -15.65
C ASN A 304 11.50 -8.93 -15.86
N GLU A 305 12.83 -9.04 -15.93
CA GLU A 305 13.55 -10.33 -15.94
C GLU A 305 13.27 -11.15 -14.67
N LEU A 306 13.30 -10.50 -13.50
CA LEU A 306 12.98 -11.16 -12.23
C LEU A 306 11.50 -11.57 -12.17
N ARG A 307 10.58 -10.74 -12.67
CA ARG A 307 9.15 -11.07 -12.76
C ARG A 307 8.91 -12.31 -13.61
N GLN A 308 9.56 -12.44 -14.77
CA GLN A 308 9.44 -13.63 -15.62
C GLN A 308 9.91 -14.88 -14.88
N THR A 309 11.06 -14.79 -14.20
CA THR A 309 11.62 -15.88 -13.38
C THR A 309 10.64 -16.29 -12.28
N VAL A 310 10.15 -15.33 -11.50
CA VAL A 310 9.20 -15.58 -10.39
C VAL A 310 7.89 -16.16 -10.89
N VAL A 311 7.34 -15.67 -12.00
CA VAL A 311 6.10 -16.20 -12.56
C VAL A 311 6.25 -17.66 -12.97
N ALA A 312 7.38 -18.04 -13.59
CA ALA A 312 7.67 -19.42 -13.93
C ALA A 312 7.77 -20.32 -12.68
N GLU A 313 8.45 -19.84 -11.64
CA GLU A 313 8.55 -20.55 -10.34
C GLU A 313 7.18 -20.72 -9.67
N MET A 314 6.34 -19.68 -9.66
CA MET A 314 4.99 -19.73 -9.10
C MET A 314 4.09 -20.71 -9.86
N LYS A 315 4.15 -20.73 -11.19
CA LYS A 315 3.40 -21.69 -12.03
C LYS A 315 3.81 -23.14 -11.71
N LEU A 316 5.11 -23.41 -11.59
CA LEU A 316 5.62 -24.73 -11.21
C LEU A 316 5.19 -25.15 -9.78
N GLN A 317 5.20 -24.21 -8.83
CA GLN A 317 4.72 -24.47 -7.46
C GLN A 317 3.23 -24.79 -7.44
N GLU A 318 2.43 -24.07 -8.21
CA GLU A 318 0.99 -24.30 -8.36
C GLU A 318 0.68 -25.67 -8.97
N GLU A 319 1.39 -26.06 -10.04
CA GLU A 319 1.26 -27.39 -10.67
C GLU A 319 1.61 -28.51 -9.69
N LYS A 320 2.70 -28.36 -8.93
CA LYS A 320 3.08 -29.32 -7.89
C LYS A 320 2.03 -29.40 -6.77
N ARG A 321 1.41 -28.28 -6.40
CA ARG A 321 0.33 -28.27 -5.41
C ARG A 321 -0.88 -29.05 -5.92
N LYS A 322 -1.33 -28.77 -7.15
CA LYS A 322 -2.45 -29.48 -7.79
C LYS A 322 -2.19 -30.98 -7.96
N GLN A 323 -0.96 -31.37 -8.32
CA GLN A 323 -0.56 -32.78 -8.40
C GLN A 323 -0.68 -33.47 -7.04
N LYS A 324 -0.14 -32.85 -5.97
CA LYS A 324 -0.27 -33.38 -4.61
C LYS A 324 -1.72 -33.45 -4.15
N GLU A 325 -2.54 -32.44 -4.44
CA GLU A 325 -3.97 -32.45 -4.11
C GLU A 325 -4.71 -33.57 -4.84
N ALA A 326 -4.39 -33.82 -6.13
CA ALA A 326 -4.96 -34.92 -6.90
C ALA A 326 -4.48 -36.30 -6.41
N GLU A 327 -3.24 -36.42 -5.95
CA GLU A 327 -2.70 -37.65 -5.33
C GLU A 327 -3.34 -37.94 -3.97
N LEU A 328 -3.75 -36.89 -3.24
CA LEU A 328 -4.36 -36.99 -1.91
C LEU A 328 -5.86 -37.28 -1.93
N ASN A 329 -6.47 -37.48 -3.11
CA ASN A 329 -7.87 -37.83 -3.37
C ASN A 329 -8.61 -38.35 -2.11
N PHE A 330 -9.15 -37.43 -1.30
CA PHE A 330 -10.09 -37.79 -0.24
C PHE A 330 -11.35 -38.27 -0.97
N ASP A 331 -11.67 -39.56 -0.89
CA ASP A 331 -13.02 -40.01 -1.14
C ASP A 331 -13.92 -39.22 -0.17
N ASP A 332 -14.78 -38.36 -0.72
CA ASP A 332 -15.78 -37.57 0.02
C ASP A 332 -16.87 -38.45 0.70
N ASP A 333 -16.70 -39.78 0.66
CA ASP A 333 -17.60 -40.78 1.23
C ASP A 333 -16.96 -41.45 2.45
N GLU A 334 -17.03 -40.77 3.62
CA GLU A 334 -17.16 -41.35 4.99
C GLU A 334 -16.59 -40.38 6.05
N ILE A 335 -17.30 -39.26 6.28
CA ILE A 335 -17.37 -38.73 7.64
C ILE A 335 -18.73 -39.18 8.20
N VAL A 336 -18.80 -40.45 8.62
CA VAL A 336 -19.85 -40.89 9.53
C VAL A 336 -19.49 -40.33 10.89
N PHE A 337 -20.15 -39.24 11.29
CA PHE A 337 -20.20 -38.88 12.70
C PHE A 337 -20.96 -40.01 13.41
N SER A 338 -20.21 -40.89 14.08
CA SER A 338 -20.80 -41.80 15.05
C SER A 338 -21.27 -40.95 16.23
N ASP A 339 -22.54 -40.57 16.22
CA ASP A 339 -23.24 -40.20 17.45
C ASP A 339 -23.32 -41.47 18.30
N GLU A 340 -22.32 -41.70 19.14
CA GLU A 340 -22.37 -42.71 20.21
C GLU A 340 -22.33 -42.04 21.59
N GLU A 341 -23.53 -42.07 22.19
CA GLU A 341 -23.97 -42.14 23.59
C GLU A 341 -23.62 -41.04 24.62
#